data_AF-A0A348UJ64-F1
#
_entry.id   AF-A0A348UJ64-F1
#
_cell.length_a   1.000
_cell.length_b   1.000
_cell.length_c   1.000
_cell.angle_alpha   90.00
_cell.angle_beta   90.00
_cell.angle_gamma   90.00
#
_symmetry.space_group_name_H-M   'P 1'
#
loop_
_entity.id
_entity.type
_entity.pdbx_description
1 polymer ?
#
loop_
_entity_poly.entity_id
_entity_poly.type
_entity_poly.pdbx_seq_one_letter_code
_entity_poly.pdbx_strand_id
1 'polypeptide(L)'
;MDWEAFFAVHSDLPREGPGQAEDVAWVGGLIGISPQGHVCDAGCGPGGDLAALRQLVPQGRIDGFETVPHFVEAARRKFPGEPSVRITAESMERLRGPYDLIWSAGAVYFLGVARALNAWRGALTDQGAVAFSHPCLFTDAPSKAALAFWESEPGDIGTEATTRAEIAAVGWRVLAARPLSDAAWTAYYEPMLARCAALEAAEVSDSVAAAIAA
;
A
#
# COMPACT_ATOMS: atom_id res chain seq x y z
N MET A 1 -14.56 -10.74 12.84
CA MET A 1 -14.64 -9.44 12.13
C MET A 1 -15.86 -9.48 11.24
N ASP A 2 -16.77 -8.52 11.38
CA ASP A 2 -17.89 -8.33 10.45
C ASP A 2 -17.35 -7.61 9.21
N TRP A 3 -17.16 -8.36 8.13
CA TRP A 3 -16.57 -7.84 6.90
C TRP A 3 -17.50 -6.87 6.16
N GLU A 4 -18.81 -7.02 6.31
CA GLU A 4 -19.77 -6.11 5.70
C GLU A 4 -19.68 -4.73 6.38
N ALA A 5 -19.64 -4.72 7.71
CA ALA A 5 -19.47 -3.50 8.49
C ALA A 5 -18.10 -2.84 8.25
N PHE A 6 -17.02 -3.62 8.20
CA PHE A 6 -15.68 -3.13 7.87
C PHE A 6 -15.66 -2.46 6.48
N PHE A 7 -16.16 -3.15 5.45
CA PHE A 7 -16.16 -2.59 4.10
C PHE A 7 -17.15 -1.45 3.92
N ALA A 8 -18.16 -1.29 4.77
CA ALA A 8 -19.01 -0.10 4.74
C ALA A 8 -18.19 1.18 5.01
N VAL A 9 -17.25 1.13 5.96
CA VAL A 9 -16.31 2.24 6.28
C VAL A 9 -15.23 2.37 5.21
N HIS A 10 -14.70 1.25 4.72
CA HIS A 10 -13.61 1.20 3.74
C HIS A 10 -14.08 1.22 2.26
N SER A 11 -15.30 1.63 1.98
CA SER A 11 -15.80 1.80 0.60
C SER A 11 -15.75 3.25 0.16
N ASP A 12 -15.50 3.46 -1.13
CA ASP A 12 -15.44 4.77 -1.79
C ASP A 12 -14.34 5.73 -1.26
N LEU A 13 -13.37 5.19 -0.50
CA LEU A 13 -12.20 5.95 -0.09
C LEU A 13 -11.21 6.09 -1.26
N PRO A 14 -10.44 7.19 -1.33
CA PRO A 14 -9.42 7.36 -2.36
C PRO A 14 -8.22 6.44 -2.17
N ARG A 15 -7.99 5.92 -0.96
CA ARG A 15 -6.83 5.11 -0.54
C ARG A 15 -7.11 4.41 0.81
N GLU A 16 -6.41 3.30 1.07
CA GLU A 16 -6.67 2.40 2.21
C GLU A 16 -5.53 2.34 3.25
N GLY A 17 -4.53 3.20 3.11
CA GLY A 17 -3.44 3.35 4.08
C GLY A 17 -2.73 4.68 3.87
N PRO A 18 -1.77 5.10 4.71
CA PRO A 18 -1.06 6.39 4.62
C PRO A 18 -0.14 6.51 3.39
N GLY A 19 0.07 7.73 2.88
CA GLY A 19 0.92 7.99 1.69
C GLY A 19 0.46 9.18 0.83
N GLN A 20 1.35 9.68 -0.03
CA GLN A 20 1.07 10.76 -0.98
C GLN A 20 1.81 10.58 -2.32
N ALA A 21 1.44 11.39 -3.33
CA ALA A 21 2.11 11.40 -4.63
C ALA A 21 3.61 11.73 -4.51
N GLU A 22 3.99 12.51 -3.50
CA GLU A 22 5.38 12.88 -3.19
C GLU A 22 6.22 11.68 -2.73
N ASP A 23 5.61 10.62 -2.21
CA ASP A 23 6.30 9.37 -1.86
C ASP A 23 6.70 8.60 -3.12
N VAL A 24 5.79 8.51 -4.08
CA VAL A 24 6.07 7.94 -5.40
C VAL A 24 7.13 8.77 -6.14
N ALA A 25 7.00 10.09 -6.15
CA ALA A 25 7.95 10.98 -6.83
C ALA A 25 9.37 10.88 -6.23
N TRP A 26 9.47 10.78 -4.89
CA TRP A 26 10.74 10.60 -4.20
C TRP A 26 11.44 9.29 -4.60
N VAL A 27 10.71 8.17 -4.62
CA VAL A 27 11.25 6.88 -5.08
C VAL A 27 11.68 6.96 -6.53
N GLY A 28 10.86 7.58 -7.38
CA GLY A 28 11.17 7.82 -8.78
C GLY A 28 12.51 8.52 -9.00
N GLY A 29 12.77 9.59 -8.24
CA GLY A 29 14.02 10.34 -8.28
C GLY A 29 15.23 9.56 -7.76
N LEU A 30 15.04 8.60 -6.85
CA LEU A 30 16.12 7.77 -6.30
C LEU A 30 16.58 6.68 -7.26
N ILE A 31 15.65 6.00 -7.95
CA ILE A 31 15.98 4.84 -8.79
C ILE A 31 16.21 5.21 -10.27
N GLY A 32 15.79 6.41 -10.69
CA GLY A 32 16.00 6.89 -12.07
C GLY A 32 15.22 6.09 -13.10
N ILE A 33 13.93 5.83 -12.85
CA ILE A 33 13.08 5.03 -13.73
C ILE A 33 12.85 5.70 -15.09
N SER A 34 12.90 4.92 -16.16
CA SER A 34 12.61 5.40 -17.52
C SER A 34 11.14 5.81 -17.66
N PRO A 35 10.82 6.88 -18.41
CA PRO A 35 9.43 7.20 -18.74
C PRO A 35 8.65 6.07 -19.44
N GLN A 36 9.35 5.10 -20.04
CA GLN A 36 8.79 3.91 -20.69
C GLN A 36 8.79 2.67 -19.77
N GLY A 37 9.15 2.83 -18.50
CA GLY A 37 9.31 1.73 -17.55
C GLY A 37 8.03 0.94 -17.28
N HIS A 38 8.19 -0.24 -16.69
CA HIS A 38 7.09 -1.11 -16.29
C HIS A 38 7.03 -1.20 -14.76
N VAL A 39 5.96 -0.64 -14.19
CA VAL A 39 5.75 -0.58 -12.75
C VAL A 39 4.66 -1.55 -12.33
N CYS A 40 4.85 -2.20 -11.18
CA CYS A 40 3.80 -2.93 -10.48
C CYS A 40 3.34 -2.16 -9.24
N ASP A 41 2.04 -2.04 -9.03
CA ASP A 41 1.41 -1.62 -7.77
C ASP A 41 0.84 -2.88 -7.07
N ALA A 42 1.61 -3.40 -6.10
CA ALA A 42 1.38 -4.65 -5.40
C ALA A 42 0.54 -4.41 -4.13
N GLY A 43 -0.74 -4.81 -4.19
CA GLY A 43 -1.74 -4.46 -3.18
C GLY A 43 -2.29 -3.06 -3.42
N CYS A 44 -2.71 -2.76 -4.66
CA CYS A 44 -3.01 -1.39 -5.10
C CYS A 44 -4.27 -0.78 -4.45
N GLY A 45 -5.08 -1.59 -3.75
CA GLY A 45 -6.35 -1.15 -3.18
C GLY A 45 -7.24 -0.46 -4.23
N PRO A 46 -7.93 0.64 -3.90
CA PRO A 46 -8.76 1.40 -4.84
C PRO A 46 -7.94 2.22 -5.86
N GLY A 47 -6.61 2.04 -5.90
CA GLY A 47 -5.72 2.67 -6.87
C GLY A 47 -5.31 4.10 -6.50
N GLY A 48 -5.10 4.38 -5.22
CA GLY A 48 -4.73 5.71 -4.71
C GLY A 48 -3.42 6.25 -5.30
N ASP A 49 -2.46 5.37 -5.57
CA ASP A 49 -1.13 5.76 -6.06
C ASP A 49 -1.01 5.67 -7.60
N LEU A 50 -1.97 5.07 -8.30
CA LEU A 50 -1.89 4.82 -9.75
C LEU A 50 -1.67 6.11 -10.56
N ALA A 51 -2.24 7.24 -10.13
CA ALA A 51 -2.03 8.53 -10.80
C ALA A 51 -0.59 9.03 -10.65
N ALA A 52 0.00 8.91 -9.48
CA ALA A 52 1.38 9.29 -9.24
C ALA A 52 2.35 8.32 -9.95
N LEU A 53 2.05 7.01 -9.93
CA LEU A 53 2.80 6.01 -10.71
C LEU A 53 2.71 6.31 -12.22
N ARG A 54 1.56 6.78 -12.72
CA ARG A 54 1.43 7.18 -14.13
C ARG A 54 2.30 8.38 -14.47
N GLN A 55 2.38 9.37 -13.59
CA GLN A 55 3.28 10.51 -13.76
C GLN A 55 4.75 10.09 -13.77
N LEU A 56 5.09 9.05 -13.01
CA LEU A 56 6.45 8.51 -12.94
C LEU A 56 6.89 7.85 -14.26
N VAL A 57 5.98 7.11 -14.90
CA VAL A 57 6.26 6.40 -16.17
C VAL A 57 5.29 6.82 -17.27
N PRO A 58 5.25 8.07 -17.75
CA PRO A 58 4.15 8.58 -18.59
C PRO A 58 3.95 7.85 -19.93
N GLN A 59 4.94 7.10 -20.41
CA GLN A 59 4.90 6.31 -21.66
C GLN A 59 4.99 4.80 -21.38
N GLY A 60 5.03 4.42 -20.11
CA GLY A 60 5.29 3.06 -19.65
C GLY A 60 4.03 2.28 -19.32
N ARG A 61 4.20 1.15 -18.65
CA ARG A 61 3.10 0.27 -18.22
C ARG A 61 2.96 0.24 -16.71
N ILE A 62 1.73 0.09 -16.23
CA ILE A 62 1.40 -0.10 -14.83
C ILE A 62 0.54 -1.35 -14.69
N ASP A 63 0.97 -2.28 -13.85
CA ASP A 63 0.16 -3.43 -13.43
C ASP A 63 -0.21 -3.29 -11.95
N GLY A 64 -1.51 -3.16 -11.65
CA GLY A 64 -2.03 -3.23 -10.28
C GLY A 64 -2.49 -4.65 -9.93
N PHE A 65 -2.17 -5.11 -8.73
CA PHE A 65 -2.63 -6.38 -8.18
C PHE A 65 -3.40 -6.14 -6.87
N GLU A 66 -4.63 -6.64 -6.81
CA GLU A 66 -5.50 -6.51 -5.64
C GLU A 66 -6.40 -7.76 -5.54
N THR A 67 -6.77 -8.16 -4.33
CA THR A 67 -7.61 -9.34 -4.07
C THR A 67 -9.05 -8.98 -3.68
N VAL A 68 -9.27 -7.78 -3.16
CA VAL A 68 -10.58 -7.31 -2.72
C VAL A 68 -11.40 -6.83 -3.93
N PRO A 69 -12.56 -7.46 -4.25
CA PRO A 69 -13.25 -7.21 -5.51
C PRO A 69 -13.69 -5.76 -5.74
N HIS A 70 -14.20 -5.06 -4.72
CA HIS A 70 -14.66 -3.68 -4.91
C HIS A 70 -13.49 -2.69 -5.09
N PHE A 71 -12.33 -2.96 -4.49
CA PHE A 71 -11.10 -2.21 -4.74
C PHE A 71 -10.58 -2.42 -6.16
N VAL A 72 -10.58 -3.67 -6.65
CA VAL A 72 -10.26 -3.96 -8.06
C VAL A 72 -11.13 -3.13 -9.00
N GLU A 73 -12.44 -3.07 -8.76
CA GLU A 73 -13.35 -2.29 -9.59
C GLU A 73 -13.13 -0.78 -9.45
N ALA A 74 -12.83 -0.27 -8.26
CA ALA A 74 -12.51 1.14 -8.05
C ALA A 74 -11.22 1.54 -8.78
N ALA A 75 -10.16 0.71 -8.69
CA ALA A 75 -8.89 0.93 -9.36
C ALA A 75 -9.04 0.91 -10.90
N ARG A 76 -9.83 -0.02 -11.46
CA ARG A 76 -10.13 -0.07 -12.91
C ARG A 76 -10.79 1.21 -13.43
N ARG A 77 -11.63 1.86 -12.61
CA ARG A 77 -12.32 3.11 -12.98
C ARG A 77 -11.40 4.33 -13.01
N LYS A 78 -10.19 4.27 -12.44
CA LYS A 78 -9.23 5.39 -12.47
C LYS A 78 -8.66 5.65 -13.86
N PHE A 79 -8.53 4.60 -14.67
CA PHE A 79 -7.93 4.64 -16.02
C PHE A 79 -8.79 3.89 -17.05
N PRO A 80 -10.03 4.36 -17.29
CA PRO A 80 -10.97 3.65 -18.14
C PRO A 80 -10.47 3.63 -19.59
N GLY A 81 -10.26 2.43 -20.13
CA GLY A 81 -9.85 2.23 -21.52
C GLY A 81 -8.38 2.55 -21.81
N GLU A 82 -7.53 2.70 -20.78
CA GLU A 82 -6.08 2.88 -20.93
C GLU A 82 -5.37 1.52 -20.96
N PRO A 83 -4.93 1.00 -22.11
CA PRO A 83 -4.36 -0.35 -22.20
C PRO A 83 -3.01 -0.49 -21.49
N SER A 84 -2.32 0.63 -21.23
CA SER A 84 -1.05 0.64 -20.50
C SER A 84 -1.20 0.56 -18.98
N VAL A 85 -2.44 0.57 -18.45
CA VAL A 85 -2.74 0.37 -17.02
C VAL A 85 -3.66 -0.84 -16.87
N ARG A 86 -3.16 -1.91 -16.24
CA ARG A 86 -3.91 -3.16 -16.06
C ARG A 86 -4.10 -3.47 -14.59
N ILE A 87 -5.34 -3.69 -14.17
CA ILE A 87 -5.66 -4.13 -12.80
C ILE A 87 -6.12 -5.59 -12.81
N THR A 88 -5.39 -6.43 -12.06
CA THR A 88 -5.61 -7.88 -11.97
C THR A 88 -6.11 -8.25 -10.57
N ALA A 89 -7.21 -9.03 -10.54
CA ALA A 89 -7.76 -9.59 -9.31
C ALA A 89 -6.95 -10.83 -8.88
N GLU A 90 -5.76 -10.62 -8.33
CA GLU A 90 -4.85 -11.69 -7.90
C GLU A 90 -3.98 -11.23 -6.72
N SER A 91 -3.50 -12.18 -5.93
CA SER A 91 -2.57 -11.91 -4.83
C SER A 91 -1.28 -11.28 -5.36
N MET A 92 -0.83 -10.25 -4.67
CA MET A 92 0.47 -9.62 -4.91
C MET A 92 1.66 -10.57 -4.66
N GLU A 93 1.47 -11.78 -4.12
CA GLU A 93 2.53 -12.79 -4.02
C GLU A 93 2.91 -13.40 -5.38
N ARG A 94 2.04 -13.30 -6.40
CA ARG A 94 2.15 -14.03 -7.68
C ARG A 94 2.55 -13.15 -8.86
N LEU A 95 3.39 -12.14 -8.62
CA LEU A 95 3.85 -11.20 -9.65
C LEU A 95 4.68 -11.93 -10.74
N ARG A 96 4.50 -11.53 -12.00
CA ARG A 96 5.14 -12.20 -13.16
C ARG A 96 6.13 -11.36 -13.97
N GLY A 97 6.20 -10.04 -13.75
CA GLY A 97 7.28 -9.18 -14.24
C GLY A 97 7.62 -9.27 -15.75
N PRO A 98 8.80 -8.78 -16.15
CA PRO A 98 9.77 -8.07 -15.32
C PRO A 98 9.35 -6.61 -15.06
N TYR A 99 9.56 -6.12 -13.84
CA TYR A 99 9.23 -4.77 -13.39
C TYR A 99 10.50 -3.96 -13.08
N ASP A 100 10.49 -2.69 -13.48
CA ASP A 100 11.51 -1.70 -13.09
C ASP A 100 11.27 -1.19 -11.66
N LEU A 101 10.01 -1.21 -11.22
CA LEU A 101 9.61 -0.89 -9.86
C LEU A 101 8.44 -1.78 -9.44
N ILE A 102 8.57 -2.42 -8.27
CA ILE A 102 7.43 -2.96 -7.52
C ILE A 102 7.17 -1.99 -6.37
N TRP A 103 6.05 -1.29 -6.44
CA TRP A 103 5.52 -0.40 -5.42
C TRP A 103 4.51 -1.14 -4.56
N SER A 104 4.55 -0.98 -3.23
CA SER A 104 3.55 -1.56 -2.32
C SER A 104 3.33 -0.65 -1.10
N ALA A 105 2.34 0.23 -1.18
CA ALA A 105 2.01 1.14 -0.09
C ALA A 105 0.99 0.50 0.86
N GLY A 106 1.35 0.30 2.13
CA GLY A 106 0.42 -0.14 3.17
C GLY A 106 -0.12 -1.56 2.94
N ALA A 107 0.62 -2.43 2.25
CA ALA A 107 0.12 -3.77 1.92
C ALA A 107 1.13 -4.90 2.21
N VAL A 108 2.44 -4.66 2.10
CA VAL A 108 3.46 -5.73 2.20
C VAL A 108 3.36 -6.56 3.49
N TYR A 109 2.90 -5.97 4.59
CA TYR A 109 2.77 -6.65 5.89
C TYR A 109 1.72 -7.77 5.89
N PHE A 110 0.75 -7.77 4.96
CA PHE A 110 -0.17 -8.90 4.78
C PHE A 110 0.53 -10.18 4.28
N LEU A 111 1.70 -10.06 3.65
CA LEU A 111 2.55 -11.20 3.29
C LEU A 111 3.71 -11.41 4.28
N GLY A 112 4.20 -10.31 4.89
CA GLY A 112 5.47 -10.25 5.60
C GLY A 112 6.61 -9.82 4.66
N VAL A 113 7.49 -8.94 5.14
CA VAL A 113 8.51 -8.27 4.33
C VAL A 113 9.47 -9.27 3.67
N ALA A 114 10.07 -10.17 4.45
CA ALA A 114 10.99 -11.18 3.91
C ALA A 114 10.31 -12.09 2.85
N ARG A 115 9.06 -12.50 3.10
CA ARG A 115 8.30 -13.36 2.19
C ARG A 115 7.98 -12.65 0.89
N ALA A 116 7.46 -11.43 0.96
CA ALA A 116 7.16 -10.60 -0.20
C ALA A 116 8.41 -10.39 -1.07
N LEU A 117 9.52 -9.97 -0.45
CA LEU A 117 10.78 -9.72 -1.16
C LEU A 117 11.32 -10.98 -1.85
N ASN A 118 11.23 -12.15 -1.23
CA ASN A 118 11.62 -13.41 -1.87
C ASN A 118 10.70 -13.77 -3.06
N ALA A 119 9.38 -13.59 -2.90
CA ALA A 119 8.41 -13.86 -3.97
C ALA A 119 8.60 -12.93 -5.17
N TRP A 120 8.92 -11.66 -4.92
CA TRP A 120 9.02 -10.62 -5.95
C TRP A 120 10.36 -10.60 -6.69
N ARG A 121 11.40 -11.22 -6.13
CA ARG A 121 12.76 -11.18 -6.70
C ARG A 121 12.81 -11.59 -8.17
N GLY A 122 12.08 -12.64 -8.56
CA GLY A 122 12.03 -13.14 -9.93
C GLY A 122 11.20 -12.28 -10.90
N ALA A 123 10.44 -11.31 -10.38
CA ALA A 123 9.59 -10.42 -11.15
C ALA A 123 10.23 -9.06 -11.43
N LEU A 124 11.48 -8.81 -10.99
CA LEU A 124 12.20 -7.56 -11.29
C LEU A 124 13.07 -7.67 -12.54
N THR A 125 13.33 -6.53 -13.18
CA THR A 125 14.47 -6.38 -14.10
C THR A 125 15.79 -6.40 -13.33
N ASP A 126 16.91 -6.55 -14.03
CA ASP A 126 18.26 -6.51 -13.41
C ASP A 126 18.56 -5.19 -12.71
N GLN A 127 17.90 -4.10 -13.11
CA GLN A 127 18.01 -2.76 -12.50
C GLN A 127 16.77 -2.37 -11.69
N GLY A 128 15.84 -3.32 -11.51
CA GLY A 128 14.57 -3.07 -10.84
C GLY A 128 14.72 -2.90 -9.34
N ALA A 129 13.77 -2.20 -8.73
CA ALA A 129 13.72 -1.97 -7.30
C ALA A 129 12.36 -2.33 -6.70
N VAL A 130 12.35 -2.59 -5.40
CA VAL A 130 11.11 -2.64 -4.59
C VAL A 130 11.07 -1.39 -3.72
N ALA A 131 9.92 -0.74 -3.66
CA ALA A 131 9.62 0.28 -2.67
C ALA A 131 8.29 -0.06 -1.98
N PHE A 132 8.29 -0.01 -0.66
CA PHE A 132 7.09 -0.30 0.12
C PHE A 132 7.02 0.58 1.37
N SER A 133 5.81 0.73 1.93
CA SER A 133 5.61 1.28 3.27
C SER A 133 5.17 0.18 4.24
N HIS A 134 5.65 0.26 5.47
CA HIS A 134 5.40 -0.70 6.54
C HIS A 134 5.37 0.04 7.88
N PRO A 135 4.46 -0.31 8.81
CA PRO A 135 4.46 0.25 10.16
C PRO A 135 5.79 0.02 10.88
N CYS A 136 6.30 1.01 11.60
CA CYS A 136 7.54 0.92 12.34
C CYS A 136 7.45 1.72 13.65
N LEU A 137 8.08 1.20 14.70
CA LEU A 137 8.35 1.93 15.92
C LEU A 137 9.51 2.91 15.68
N PHE A 138 9.28 4.20 15.94
CA PHE A 138 10.29 5.26 15.85
C PHE A 138 11.01 5.53 17.17
N THR A 139 10.84 4.65 18.16
CA THR A 139 11.45 4.74 19.48
C THR A 139 11.77 3.35 19.99
N ASP A 140 12.88 3.21 20.71
CA ASP A 140 13.25 1.98 21.42
C ASP A 140 12.48 1.80 22.74
N ALA A 141 11.70 2.81 23.15
CA ALA A 141 10.88 2.79 24.35
C ALA A 141 9.39 3.11 24.03
N PRO A 142 8.70 2.26 23.25
CA PRO A 142 7.29 2.45 22.94
C PRO A 142 6.43 2.35 24.21
N SER A 143 5.31 3.07 24.23
CA SER A 143 4.37 2.97 25.33
C SER A 143 3.70 1.59 25.35
N LYS A 144 3.28 1.13 26.54
CA LYS A 144 2.52 -0.12 26.67
C LYS A 144 1.24 -0.12 25.84
N ALA A 145 0.60 1.03 25.70
CA ALA A 145 -0.61 1.17 24.89
C ALA A 145 -0.33 0.99 23.40
N ALA A 146 0.77 1.56 22.89
CA ALA A 146 1.18 1.36 21.50
C ALA A 146 1.53 -0.10 21.21
N LEU A 147 2.28 -0.75 22.12
CA LEU A 147 2.60 -2.18 21.98
C LEU A 147 1.34 -3.04 21.98
N ALA A 148 0.42 -2.82 22.92
CA ALA A 148 -0.83 -3.58 23.01
C ALA A 148 -1.71 -3.42 21.76
N PHE A 149 -1.74 -2.22 21.15
CA PHE A 149 -2.44 -2.00 19.88
C PHE A 149 -1.85 -2.86 18.76
N TRP A 150 -0.53 -2.85 18.60
CA TRP A 150 0.12 -3.60 17.52
C TRP A 150 0.19 -5.12 17.77
N GLU A 151 0.12 -5.60 19.01
CA GLU A 151 0.00 -7.03 19.32
C GLU A 151 -1.29 -7.66 18.75
N SER A 152 -2.35 -6.87 18.55
CA SER A 152 -3.60 -7.35 17.94
C SER A 152 -3.63 -7.25 16.42
N GLU A 153 -2.65 -6.58 15.81
CA GLU A 153 -2.61 -6.34 14.37
C GLU A 153 -1.81 -7.41 13.61
N PRO A 154 -2.12 -7.67 12.33
CA PRO A 154 -1.35 -8.61 11.52
C PRO A 154 0.10 -8.14 11.29
N GLY A 155 1.06 -9.00 11.67
CA GLY A 155 2.48 -8.80 11.43
C GLY A 155 3.23 -8.30 12.67
N ASP A 156 4.53 -8.61 12.75
CA ASP A 156 5.37 -8.14 13.85
C ASP A 156 5.75 -6.67 13.62
N ILE A 157 5.34 -5.77 14.52
CA ILE A 157 5.86 -4.40 14.47
C ILE A 157 7.29 -4.36 15.03
N GLY A 158 8.21 -3.89 14.19
CA GLY A 158 9.60 -3.68 14.53
C GLY A 158 9.99 -2.21 14.58
N THR A 159 11.26 -1.93 14.86
CA THR A 159 11.88 -0.64 14.54
C THR A 159 12.38 -0.63 13.11
N GLU A 160 12.75 0.54 12.58
CA GLU A 160 13.42 0.61 11.27
C GLU A 160 14.68 -0.30 11.22
N ALA A 161 15.41 -0.41 12.33
CA ALA A 161 16.60 -1.24 12.42
C ALA A 161 16.29 -2.73 12.27
N THR A 162 15.21 -3.22 12.89
CA THR A 162 14.82 -4.64 12.76
C THR A 162 14.29 -4.94 11.36
N THR A 163 13.51 -4.04 10.75
CA THR A 163 13.05 -4.21 9.36
C THR A 163 14.24 -4.23 8.39
N ARG A 164 15.24 -3.35 8.57
CA ARG A 164 16.47 -3.38 7.77
C ARG A 164 17.24 -4.69 7.92
N ALA A 165 17.31 -5.24 9.12
CA ALA A 165 17.97 -6.52 9.38
C ALA A 165 17.23 -7.68 8.69
N GLU A 166 15.89 -7.69 8.72
CA GLU A 166 15.06 -8.67 8.00
C GLU A 166 15.31 -8.61 6.48
N ILE A 167 15.29 -7.41 5.89
CA ILE A 167 15.57 -7.18 4.47
C ILE A 167 16.98 -7.69 4.10
N ALA A 168 17.98 -7.39 4.93
CA ALA A 168 19.35 -7.84 4.71
C ALA A 168 19.49 -9.36 4.77
N ALA A 169 18.77 -10.02 5.70
CA ALA A 169 18.80 -11.47 5.88
C ALA A 169 18.31 -12.24 4.65
N VAL A 170 17.41 -11.65 3.85
CA VAL A 170 16.94 -12.21 2.56
C VAL A 170 17.74 -11.73 1.34
N GLY A 171 18.91 -11.12 1.56
CA GLY A 171 19.84 -10.76 0.49
C GLY A 171 19.43 -9.52 -0.30
N TRP A 172 18.75 -8.58 0.34
CA TRP A 172 18.41 -7.27 -0.23
C TRP A 172 19.20 -6.17 0.47
N ARG A 173 19.42 -5.06 -0.23
CA ARG A 173 20.06 -3.86 0.32
C ARG A 173 19.05 -2.72 0.29
N VAL A 174 18.87 -2.04 1.41
CA VAL A 174 18.04 -0.83 1.46
C VAL A 174 18.78 0.35 0.84
N LEU A 175 18.19 0.97 -0.17
CA LEU A 175 18.75 2.16 -0.83
C LEU A 175 18.49 3.44 -0.04
N ALA A 176 17.28 3.59 0.47
CA ALA A 176 16.84 4.71 1.28
C ALA A 176 15.62 4.30 2.12
N ALA A 177 15.35 5.05 3.19
CA ALA A 177 14.09 4.97 3.93
C ALA A 177 13.77 6.37 4.48
N ARG A 178 12.49 6.68 4.66
CA ARG A 178 12.02 7.88 5.36
C ARG A 178 10.69 7.60 6.05
N PRO A 179 10.39 8.28 7.18
CA PRO A 179 9.04 8.27 7.73
C PRO A 179 8.03 8.88 6.75
N LEU A 180 6.81 8.36 6.74
CA LEU A 180 5.69 9.04 6.09
C LEU A 180 5.32 10.28 6.91
N SER A 181 4.95 11.37 6.21
CA SER A 181 4.61 12.64 6.85
C SER A 181 3.23 12.61 7.50
N ASP A 182 2.96 13.54 8.42
CA ASP A 182 1.62 13.70 9.01
C ASP A 182 0.55 13.91 7.93
N ALA A 183 0.87 14.68 6.88
CA ALA A 183 -0.04 14.88 5.75
C ALA A 183 -0.39 13.56 5.02
N ALA A 184 0.52 12.57 5.01
CA ALA A 184 0.27 11.27 4.42
C ALA A 184 -0.74 10.45 5.25
N TRP A 185 -0.71 10.61 6.58
CA TRP A 185 -1.70 10.05 7.50
C TRP A 185 -3.03 10.79 7.43
N THR A 186 -3.00 12.13 7.37
CA THR A 186 -4.18 12.97 7.17
C THR A 186 -4.93 12.59 5.89
N ALA A 187 -4.21 12.38 4.78
CA ALA A 187 -4.78 11.97 3.50
C ALA A 187 -5.47 10.59 3.55
N TYR A 188 -5.17 9.76 4.55
CA TYR A 188 -5.85 8.50 4.81
C TYR A 188 -7.04 8.69 5.77
N TYR A 189 -6.83 9.35 6.91
CA TYR A 189 -7.85 9.46 7.95
C TYR A 189 -8.98 10.45 7.63
N GLU A 190 -8.72 11.59 6.96
CA GLU A 190 -9.76 12.59 6.69
C GLU A 190 -10.91 12.06 5.81
N PRO A 191 -10.66 11.38 4.67
CA PRO A 191 -11.73 10.77 3.88
C PRO A 191 -12.51 9.71 4.68
N MET A 192 -11.81 8.94 5.51
CA MET A 192 -12.43 7.90 6.34
C MET A 192 -13.33 8.52 7.42
N LEU A 193 -12.90 9.60 8.08
CA LEU A 193 -13.72 10.33 9.04
C LEU A 193 -14.99 10.91 8.38
N ALA A 194 -14.85 11.48 7.17
CA ALA A 194 -16.01 11.97 6.41
C ALA A 194 -16.97 10.83 6.05
N ARG A 195 -16.44 9.65 5.72
CA ARG A 195 -17.23 8.44 5.45
C ARG A 195 -17.96 7.96 6.70
N CYS A 196 -17.30 7.88 7.85
CA CYS A 196 -17.92 7.55 9.13
C CYS A 196 -19.08 8.51 9.45
N ALA A 197 -18.85 9.83 9.36
CA ALA A 197 -19.89 10.82 9.62
C ALA A 197 -21.10 10.69 8.69
N ALA A 198 -20.88 10.34 7.41
CA ALA A 198 -21.95 10.10 6.45
C ALA A 198 -22.76 8.82 6.78
N LEU A 199 -22.09 7.77 7.27
CA LEU A 199 -22.74 6.53 7.71
C LEU A 199 -23.56 6.74 8.98
N GLU A 200 -23.03 7.48 9.97
CA GLU A 200 -23.77 7.84 11.19
C GLU A 200 -25.05 8.61 10.88
N ALA A 201 -24.98 9.56 9.94
CA ALA A 201 -26.14 10.33 9.50
C ALA A 201 -27.20 9.51 8.74
N ALA A 202 -26.84 8.32 8.24
CA ALA A 202 -27.70 7.46 7.43
C ALA A 202 -28.45 6.38 8.24
N GLU A 203 -28.38 6.40 9.57
CA GLU A 203 -29.03 5.41 10.46
C GLU A 203 -28.68 3.96 10.09
N VAL A 204 -27.38 3.68 9.94
CA VAL A 204 -26.83 2.36 9.59
C VAL A 204 -27.07 1.29 10.66
N SER A 205 -26.82 0.02 10.31
CA SER A 205 -26.96 -1.10 11.26
C SER A 205 -26.05 -0.94 12.49
N ASP A 206 -26.43 -1.57 13.59
CA ASP A 206 -25.63 -1.61 14.82
C ASP A 206 -24.21 -2.14 14.58
N SER A 207 -24.03 -3.05 13.62
CA SER A 207 -22.70 -3.57 13.27
C SER A 207 -21.82 -2.53 12.57
N VAL A 208 -22.39 -1.70 11.67
CA VAL A 208 -21.67 -0.60 11.03
C VAL A 208 -21.40 0.51 12.06
N ALA A 209 -22.35 0.81 12.94
CA ALA A 209 -22.14 1.76 14.03
C ALA A 209 -21.00 1.32 14.97
N ALA A 210 -20.92 0.01 15.28
CA ALA A 210 -19.83 -0.55 16.06
C ALA A 210 -18.48 -0.47 15.32
N ALA A 211 -18.46 -0.64 14.00
CA ALA A 211 -17.24 -0.51 13.19
C ALA A 211 -16.73 0.94 13.13
N ILE A 212 -17.62 1.93 13.19
CA ILE A 212 -17.24 3.35 13.25
C ILE A 212 -16.60 3.72 14.60
N ALA A 213 -17.05 3.07 15.68
CA ALA A 213 -16.58 3.35 17.04
C ALA A 213 -15.31 2.57 17.46
N ALA A 214 -14.85 1.63 16.63
CA ALA A 214 -13.68 0.79 16.85
C ALA A 214 -12.40 1.48 16.38
#